data_AF-A0A0S8BQ21-F1
#
_entry.id   AF-A0A0S8BQ21-F1
#
_cell.length_a   1.000
_cell.length_b   1.000
_cell.length_c   1.000
_cell.angle_alpha   90.00
_cell.angle_beta   90.00
_cell.angle_gamma   90.00
#
_symmetry.space_group_name_H-M   'P 1'
#
loop_
_entity.id
_entity.type
_entity.pdbx_description
1 polymer ?
#
loop_
_entity_poly.entity_id
_entity_poly.type
_entity_poly.pdbx_seq_one_letter_code
_entity_poly.pdbx_strand_id
1 'polypeptide(L)'
;MSRSLKVAVVVSMATIALLYAVIEHGRRVRASLPLHELPTTARAVLHVDISALEKTPAARALLGALVAKEQLTEIEATCGIAPLQSLSEITVWVRGPEEQPFQSIGLMLKGRSVEATALAECHRSLVRARGGSVVRLDAATGALLTSRDRRSAIGLLDDRTVVTGSVRTVAEAMAARSSLVPALIERASIAELWPRLSRNAAVAAVLEPPEHWKEALESVAGLEPGRSVLEGARALGFAIRSGSEGAVEGYVELVDAETARRNAARMEAWIGDPPASVEPPWSDLMRHATVETEGRMLRINLDVSNLAGSR
;
A
#
# COMPACT_ATOMS: atom_id res chain seq x y z
N MET A 1 23.32 16.90 -16.94
CA MET A 1 22.66 15.90 -16.05
C MET A 1 22.82 14.53 -16.68
N SER A 2 23.33 13.54 -15.96
CA SER A 2 23.53 12.17 -16.46
C SER A 2 22.22 11.37 -16.46
N ARG A 3 22.19 10.27 -17.24
CA ARG A 3 21.07 9.30 -17.21
C ARG A 3 20.93 8.60 -15.86
N SER A 4 22.03 8.39 -15.13
CA SER A 4 22.04 7.76 -13.81
C SER A 4 21.14 8.46 -12.79
N LEU A 5 21.13 9.80 -12.73
CA LEU A 5 20.24 10.54 -11.83
C LEU A 5 18.76 10.34 -12.15
N LYS A 6 18.41 10.13 -13.43
CA LYS A 6 17.02 9.86 -13.86
C LYS A 6 16.58 8.42 -13.62
N VAL A 7 17.52 7.49 -13.41
CA VAL A 7 17.21 6.11 -13.07
C VAL A 7 17.11 5.98 -11.55
N ALA A 8 18.11 6.43 -10.78
CA ALA A 8 18.10 6.40 -9.32
C ALA A 8 16.87 7.08 -8.70
N VAL A 9 16.48 8.26 -9.21
CA VAL A 9 15.24 8.94 -8.80
C VAL A 9 14.00 8.09 -9.07
N VAL A 10 14.00 7.28 -10.13
CA VAL A 10 12.85 6.45 -10.50
C VAL A 10 12.88 5.12 -9.74
N VAL A 11 14.05 4.56 -9.33
CA VAL A 11 14.20 3.46 -8.32
C VAL A 11 13.36 3.79 -7.10
N SER A 12 13.67 4.96 -6.56
CA SER A 12 13.05 5.46 -5.36
C SER A 12 11.59 5.82 -5.65
N MET A 13 11.27 6.43 -6.80
CA MET A 13 9.89 6.74 -7.19
C MET A 13 9.03 5.57 -7.73
N ALA A 14 9.42 4.30 -7.58
CA ALA A 14 8.40 3.23 -7.51
C ALA A 14 8.74 2.00 -6.66
N THR A 15 9.98 1.77 -6.18
CA THR A 15 10.19 0.88 -5.03
C THR A 15 9.90 1.64 -3.74
N ILE A 16 10.68 2.70 -3.48
CA ILE A 16 10.47 3.58 -2.32
C ILE A 16 9.16 4.39 -2.47
N ALA A 17 8.51 4.39 -3.65
CA ALA A 17 7.20 5.01 -3.87
C ALA A 17 6.00 4.09 -4.16
N LEU A 18 6.19 2.80 -4.47
CA LEU A 18 5.18 1.81 -4.08
C LEU A 18 5.11 1.79 -2.55
N LEU A 19 6.26 1.90 -1.85
CA LEU A 19 6.34 2.16 -0.41
C LEU A 19 5.70 3.51 -0.03
N TYR A 20 6.00 4.64 -0.68
CA TYR A 20 5.34 5.94 -0.42
C TYR A 20 3.82 5.84 -0.54
N ALA A 21 3.28 5.24 -1.61
CA ALA A 21 1.83 4.98 -1.72
C ALA A 21 1.30 3.97 -0.68
N VAL A 22 2.16 3.10 -0.15
CA VAL A 22 1.88 2.16 0.96
C VAL A 22 2.02 2.80 2.35
N ILE A 23 2.54 4.02 2.46
CA ILE A 23 2.93 4.64 3.73
C ILE A 23 2.31 6.03 3.93
N GLU A 24 2.04 6.76 2.85
CA GLU A 24 1.25 8.00 2.77
C GLU A 24 -0.26 7.75 2.98
N HIS A 25 -0.66 6.71 3.74
CA HIS A 25 -1.73 6.69 4.77
C HIS A 25 -2.12 5.23 5.13
N GLY A 26 -1.47 4.59 6.12
CA GLY A 26 -1.95 3.27 6.60
C GLY A 26 -1.11 2.48 7.62
N ARG A 27 -1.78 1.77 8.57
CA ARG A 27 -1.35 0.80 9.63
C ARG A 27 -2.56 -0.08 10.09
N ARG A 28 -2.92 -1.41 10.10
CA ARG A 28 -2.57 -2.90 9.94
C ARG A 28 -3.77 -3.79 9.38
N VAL A 29 -4.11 -5.09 9.64
CA VAL A 29 -5.57 -5.55 9.41
C VAL A 29 -6.08 -6.78 10.22
N ARG A 30 -7.42 -6.96 10.24
CA ARG A 30 -8.22 -8.17 10.52
C ARG A 30 -8.61 -8.92 9.23
N ALA A 31 -8.10 -10.14 9.10
CA ALA A 31 -7.71 -10.80 7.85
C ALA A 31 -8.61 -10.83 6.57
N SER A 32 -9.93 -10.57 6.56
CA SER A 32 -10.80 -10.95 5.42
C SER A 32 -11.61 -9.86 4.69
N LEU A 33 -12.17 -8.85 5.37
CA LEU A 33 -13.19 -7.99 4.73
C LEU A 33 -12.77 -7.18 3.47
N PRO A 34 -11.57 -6.58 3.34
CA PRO A 34 -11.34 -5.59 2.27
C PRO A 34 -11.36 -6.21 0.87
N LEU A 35 -11.04 -7.50 0.74
CA LEU A 35 -11.13 -8.16 -0.57
C LEU A 35 -12.58 -8.31 -1.07
N HIS A 36 -13.56 -8.25 -0.16
CA HIS A 36 -14.99 -8.23 -0.50
C HIS A 36 -15.54 -6.82 -0.71
N GLU A 37 -14.90 -5.78 -0.15
CA GLU A 37 -15.36 -4.38 -0.24
C GLU A 37 -14.65 -3.55 -1.33
N LEU A 38 -13.57 -4.08 -1.92
CA LEU A 38 -12.82 -3.44 -3.00
C LEU A 38 -13.16 -4.02 -4.38
N PRO A 39 -13.11 -3.22 -5.46
CA PRO A 39 -13.41 -3.69 -6.81
C PRO A 39 -12.25 -4.50 -7.41
N THR A 40 -12.55 -5.44 -8.32
CA THR A 40 -11.55 -6.18 -9.14
C THR A 40 -10.64 -5.30 -10.01
N THR A 41 -10.94 -4.00 -10.13
CA THR A 41 -10.11 -2.99 -10.82
C THR A 41 -8.89 -2.55 -9.99
N ALA A 42 -8.86 -2.85 -8.69
CA ALA A 42 -7.69 -2.67 -7.85
C ALA A 42 -6.59 -3.67 -8.23
N ARG A 43 -5.34 -3.19 -8.31
CA ARG A 43 -4.14 -3.99 -8.59
C ARG A 43 -3.19 -4.05 -7.40
N ALA A 44 -3.11 -2.98 -6.62
CA ALA A 44 -2.45 -2.97 -5.31
C ALA A 44 -3.47 -2.72 -4.21
N VAL A 45 -3.31 -3.37 -3.06
CA VAL A 45 -4.06 -3.11 -1.83
C VAL A 45 -3.13 -3.12 -0.63
N LEU A 46 -3.41 -2.22 0.29
CA LEU A 46 -2.85 -2.13 1.63
C LEU A 46 -4.04 -2.09 2.60
N HIS A 47 -4.19 -3.07 3.48
CA HIS A 47 -5.22 -3.07 4.54
C HIS A 47 -4.59 -2.55 5.84
N VAL A 48 -5.25 -1.57 6.48
CA VAL A 48 -4.64 -0.71 7.51
C VAL A 48 -5.47 -0.30 8.83
N ASP A 49 -5.83 -1.25 9.75
CA ASP A 49 -6.21 -1.24 11.23
C ASP A 49 -5.19 -0.65 12.25
N ILE A 50 -5.51 0.49 12.87
CA ILE A 50 -4.62 1.29 13.72
C ILE A 50 -4.27 0.64 15.07
N SER A 51 -5.20 -0.10 15.68
CA SER A 51 -5.24 -0.29 17.15
C SER A 51 -4.23 -1.27 17.72
N ALA A 52 -3.58 -2.02 16.84
CA ALA A 52 -2.46 -2.85 17.23
C ALA A 52 -1.12 -2.27 16.75
N LEU A 53 -1.08 -1.22 15.92
CA LEU A 53 0.20 -0.65 15.45
C LEU A 53 0.90 0.17 16.52
N GLU A 54 0.12 0.76 17.43
CA GLU A 54 0.60 1.30 18.70
C GLU A 54 1.52 0.30 19.45
N LYS A 55 1.40 -1.02 19.13
CA LYS A 55 2.01 -2.18 19.81
C LYS A 55 3.00 -3.01 18.94
N THR A 56 3.43 -2.56 17.77
CA THR A 56 4.48 -3.25 16.96
C THR A 56 5.68 -2.33 16.75
N PRO A 57 6.83 -2.53 17.43
CA PRO A 57 8.03 -1.72 17.23
C PRO A 57 8.49 -1.66 15.76
N ALA A 58 8.61 -2.80 15.06
CA ALA A 58 9.04 -2.87 13.66
C ALA A 58 8.24 -1.93 12.73
N ALA A 59 6.91 -1.99 12.86
CA ALA A 59 6.02 -1.17 12.06
C ALA A 59 6.13 0.32 12.41
N ARG A 60 6.27 0.68 13.69
CA ARG A 60 6.49 2.07 14.11
C ARG A 60 7.85 2.61 13.65
N ALA A 61 8.90 1.79 13.61
CA ALA A 61 10.21 2.15 13.08
C ALA A 61 10.14 2.41 11.57
N LEU A 62 9.60 1.46 10.80
CA LEU A 62 9.43 1.60 9.34
C LEU A 62 8.62 2.84 8.96
N LEU A 63 7.48 3.06 9.63
CA LEU A 63 6.63 4.24 9.39
C LEU A 63 7.26 5.54 9.89
N GLY A 64 8.17 5.46 10.86
CA GLY A 64 8.98 6.59 11.30
C GLY A 64 10.06 6.98 10.27
N ALA A 65 10.63 6.01 9.56
CA ALA A 65 11.60 6.26 8.51
C ALA A 65 10.98 6.83 7.23
N LEU A 66 9.67 6.60 7.01
CA LEU A 66 9.03 6.79 5.70
C LEU A 66 7.80 7.74 5.70
N VAL A 67 7.27 8.17 6.84
CA VAL A 67 6.22 9.23 6.90
C VAL A 67 6.82 10.57 7.30
N ALA A 68 6.66 11.57 6.41
CA ALA A 68 6.83 12.97 6.74
C ALA A 68 5.85 13.37 7.87
N LYS A 69 6.37 13.81 9.02
CA LYS A 69 5.55 14.18 10.19
C LYS A 69 4.56 15.29 9.84
N GLU A 70 5.02 16.18 8.97
CA GLU A 70 4.40 17.43 8.53
C GLU A 70 3.00 17.20 7.95
N GLN A 71 2.80 16.11 7.19
CA GLN A 71 1.51 15.77 6.57
C GLN A 71 0.47 15.30 7.59
N LEU A 72 0.88 14.53 8.61
CA LEU A 72 -0.03 14.13 9.69
C LEU A 72 -0.42 15.34 10.55
N THR A 73 0.52 16.26 10.77
CA THR A 73 0.26 17.53 11.46
C THR A 73 -0.63 18.48 10.65
N GLU A 74 -0.57 18.49 9.30
CA GLU A 74 -1.52 19.24 8.47
C GLU A 74 -2.97 18.79 8.74
N ILE A 75 -3.22 17.49 8.78
CA ILE A 75 -4.57 16.92 9.00
C ILE A 75 -5.03 17.16 10.43
N GLU A 76 -4.17 16.96 11.42
CA GLU A 76 -4.49 17.22 12.83
C GLU A 76 -4.81 18.70 13.06
N ALA A 77 -4.04 19.62 12.49
CA ALA A 77 -4.28 21.06 12.59
C ALA A 77 -5.52 21.54 11.79
N THR A 78 -5.81 20.93 10.63
CA THR A 78 -6.94 21.33 9.77
C THR A 78 -8.28 20.76 10.22
N CYS A 79 -8.27 19.57 10.84
CA CYS A 79 -9.49 18.83 11.17
C CYS A 79 -9.72 18.61 12.67
N GLY A 80 -8.72 18.83 13.54
CA GLY A 80 -8.80 18.44 14.96
C GLY A 80 -8.81 16.92 15.18
N ILE A 81 -8.45 16.14 14.14
CA ILE A 81 -8.46 14.67 14.14
C ILE A 81 -7.01 14.20 14.11
N ALA A 82 -6.50 13.67 15.22
CA ALA A 82 -5.22 12.96 15.26
C ALA A 82 -5.40 11.58 14.59
N PRO A 83 -4.99 11.36 13.32
CA PRO A 83 -5.52 10.24 12.52
C PRO A 83 -5.15 8.88 13.10
N LEU A 84 -3.96 8.80 13.71
CA LEU A 84 -3.41 7.61 14.37
C LEU A 84 -4.07 7.29 15.73
N GLN A 85 -4.91 8.18 16.25
CA GLN A 85 -5.67 7.95 17.48
C GLN A 85 -7.16 7.75 17.20
N SER A 86 -7.71 8.53 16.26
CA SER A 86 -9.13 8.58 15.94
C SER A 86 -9.64 7.43 15.07
N LEU A 87 -8.79 6.86 14.21
CA LEU A 87 -9.17 5.77 13.30
C LEU A 87 -8.99 4.40 13.96
N SER A 88 -9.83 3.44 13.59
CA SER A 88 -9.67 2.02 13.91
C SER A 88 -9.03 1.29 12.74
N GLU A 89 -9.28 1.71 11.51
CA GLU A 89 -8.83 1.05 10.29
C GLU A 89 -8.86 2.02 9.10
N ILE A 90 -8.08 1.67 8.09
CA ILE A 90 -7.82 2.34 6.84
C ILE A 90 -7.73 1.20 5.81
N THR A 91 -7.95 1.43 4.52
CA THR A 91 -7.51 0.54 3.43
C THR A 91 -7.18 1.37 2.20
N VAL A 92 -5.94 1.29 1.70
CA VAL A 92 -5.52 1.96 0.46
C VAL A 92 -5.57 0.96 -0.68
N TRP A 93 -5.97 1.40 -1.88
CA TRP A 93 -5.79 0.62 -3.10
C TRP A 93 -5.40 1.48 -4.29
N VAL A 94 -4.67 0.86 -5.22
CA VAL A 94 -4.30 1.46 -6.49
C VAL A 94 -5.11 0.81 -7.60
N ARG A 95 -5.85 1.63 -8.35
CA ARG A 95 -6.55 1.25 -9.59
C ARG A 95 -5.75 1.76 -10.79
N GLY A 96 -5.53 0.89 -11.77
CA GLY A 96 -4.97 1.25 -13.07
C GLY A 96 -5.37 0.23 -14.15
N PRO A 97 -5.68 0.67 -15.39
CA PRO A 97 -5.97 -0.22 -16.51
C PRO A 97 -4.70 -0.86 -17.09
N GLU A 98 -4.90 -1.68 -18.14
CA GLU A 98 -3.90 -2.38 -18.97
C GLU A 98 -2.69 -1.56 -19.42
N GLU A 99 -2.83 -0.23 -19.44
CA GLU A 99 -1.97 0.72 -20.17
C GLU A 99 -1.50 1.91 -19.31
N GLN A 100 -1.98 2.05 -18.06
CA GLN A 100 -1.67 3.22 -17.22
C GLN A 100 -1.43 2.82 -15.75
N PRO A 101 -0.16 2.79 -15.31
CA PRO A 101 0.19 2.62 -13.90
C PRO A 101 -0.43 3.71 -13.02
N PHE A 102 -0.81 3.32 -11.80
CA PHE A 102 -1.19 4.24 -10.70
C PHE A 102 -2.31 5.26 -11.02
N GLN A 103 -3.17 5.01 -12.03
CA GLN A 103 -4.16 5.98 -12.55
C GLN A 103 -5.05 6.63 -11.48
N SER A 104 -5.40 5.92 -10.40
CA SER A 104 -6.02 6.54 -9.22
C SER A 104 -5.84 5.72 -7.95
N ILE A 105 -5.57 6.42 -6.84
CA ILE A 105 -5.58 5.86 -5.49
C ILE A 105 -6.99 5.98 -4.89
N GLY A 106 -7.41 4.97 -4.13
CA GLY A 106 -8.56 4.98 -3.24
C GLY A 106 -8.15 4.72 -1.80
N LEU A 107 -8.88 5.27 -0.85
CA LEU A 107 -8.59 5.25 0.58
C LEU A 107 -9.91 5.09 1.34
N MET A 108 -10.12 3.93 1.96
CA MET A 108 -11.19 3.70 2.93
C MET A 108 -10.66 4.08 4.32
N LEU A 109 -11.48 4.73 5.15
CA LEU A 109 -11.14 5.13 6.52
C LEU A 109 -12.30 4.73 7.44
N LYS A 110 -11.99 4.13 8.58
CA LYS A 110 -12.94 3.56 9.54
C LYS A 110 -12.62 4.08 10.93
N GLY A 111 -13.60 4.71 11.58
CA GLY A 111 -13.45 5.33 12.89
C GLY A 111 -13.24 4.37 14.05
N ARG A 112 -12.38 4.75 15.01
CA ARG A 112 -12.31 4.19 16.37
C ARG A 112 -13.14 5.05 17.32
N SER A 113 -12.86 6.35 17.33
CA SER A 113 -13.53 7.38 18.13
C SER A 113 -14.07 8.56 17.31
N VAL A 114 -13.91 8.54 15.98
CA VAL A 114 -14.49 9.52 15.04
C VAL A 114 -15.59 8.86 14.20
N GLU A 115 -16.59 9.63 13.79
CA GLU A 115 -17.68 9.18 12.91
C GLU A 115 -17.40 9.50 11.43
N ALA A 116 -18.09 8.79 10.53
CA ALA A 116 -17.99 9.00 9.09
C ALA A 116 -18.42 10.43 8.67
N THR A 117 -19.35 11.02 9.41
CA THR A 117 -19.77 12.42 9.32
C THR A 117 -18.60 13.38 9.52
N ALA A 118 -17.86 13.26 10.63
CA ALA A 118 -16.70 14.09 10.94
C ALA A 118 -15.52 13.86 9.98
N LEU A 119 -15.31 12.63 9.49
CA LEU A 119 -14.33 12.36 8.43
C LEU A 119 -14.72 13.04 7.10
N ALA A 120 -16.00 13.05 6.75
CA ALA A 120 -16.51 13.77 5.59
C ALA A 120 -16.43 15.30 5.74
N GLU A 121 -16.50 15.83 6.96
CA GLU A 121 -16.27 17.24 7.24
C GLU A 121 -14.79 17.63 7.20
N CYS A 122 -13.89 16.77 7.69
CA CYS A 122 -12.45 16.93 7.50
C CYS A 122 -12.07 17.03 6.01
N HIS A 123 -12.64 16.16 5.15
CA HIS A 123 -12.48 16.25 3.70
C HIS A 123 -12.98 17.61 3.15
N ARG A 124 -14.14 18.12 3.61
CA ARG A 124 -14.63 19.45 3.22
C ARG A 124 -13.66 20.56 3.62
N SER A 125 -13.09 20.50 4.82
CA SER A 125 -12.11 21.48 5.32
C SER A 125 -10.82 21.45 4.53
N LEU A 126 -10.24 20.28 4.27
CA LEU A 126 -9.03 20.11 3.44
C LEU A 126 -9.23 20.61 2.01
N VAL A 127 -10.37 20.31 1.37
CA VAL A 127 -10.68 20.83 0.03
C VAL A 127 -10.83 22.35 0.03
N ARG A 128 -11.48 22.94 1.05
CA ARG A 128 -11.62 24.41 1.18
C ARG A 128 -10.28 25.12 1.44
N ALA A 129 -9.45 24.57 2.33
CA ALA A 129 -8.13 25.12 2.63
C ALA A 129 -7.23 25.18 1.38
N ARG A 130 -7.40 24.22 0.47
CA ARG A 130 -6.71 24.13 -0.84
C ARG A 130 -7.43 24.93 -1.95
N GLY A 131 -8.28 25.90 -1.59
CA GLY A 131 -8.99 26.79 -2.52
C GLY A 131 -10.18 26.16 -3.27
N GLY A 132 -10.51 24.90 -2.98
CA GLY A 132 -11.58 24.15 -3.63
C GLY A 132 -12.97 24.39 -3.03
N SER A 133 -13.98 23.82 -3.69
CA SER A 133 -15.34 23.74 -3.16
C SER A 133 -15.90 22.33 -3.36
N VAL A 134 -16.68 21.86 -2.38
CA VAL A 134 -17.33 20.54 -2.38
C VAL A 134 -18.81 20.69 -2.71
N VAL A 135 -19.30 19.83 -3.60
CA VAL A 135 -20.72 19.68 -3.98
C VAL A 135 -21.20 18.27 -3.64
N ARG A 136 -22.52 18.09 -3.48
CA ARG A 136 -23.12 16.75 -3.45
C ARG A 136 -23.26 16.24 -4.88
N LEU A 137 -23.02 14.94 -5.07
CA LEU A 137 -23.27 14.20 -6.30
C LEU A 137 -23.98 12.91 -5.94
N ASP A 138 -25.26 12.80 -6.25
CA ASP A 138 -26.01 11.56 -6.09
C ASP A 138 -25.61 10.56 -7.20
N ALA A 139 -25.09 9.39 -6.81
CA ALA A 139 -24.68 8.32 -7.71
C ALA A 139 -25.55 7.08 -7.50
N ALA A 140 -25.53 6.14 -8.46
CA ALA A 140 -26.30 4.89 -8.38
C ALA A 140 -25.95 4.02 -7.16
N THR A 141 -24.77 4.22 -6.56
CA THR A 141 -24.26 3.52 -5.38
C THR A 141 -24.50 4.27 -4.06
N GLY A 142 -25.25 5.38 -4.10
CA GLY A 142 -25.43 6.29 -2.96
C GLY A 142 -24.86 7.69 -3.21
N ALA A 143 -25.03 8.57 -2.23
CA ALA A 143 -24.66 9.98 -2.36
C ALA A 143 -23.19 10.24 -2.00
N LEU A 144 -22.51 10.96 -2.88
CA LEU A 144 -21.11 11.36 -2.75
C LEU A 144 -21.02 12.85 -2.39
N LEU A 145 -19.96 13.22 -1.69
CA LEU A 145 -19.45 14.59 -1.67
C LEU A 145 -18.23 14.63 -2.60
N THR A 146 -18.10 15.63 -3.45
CA THR A 146 -16.99 15.73 -4.42
C THR A 146 -16.50 17.15 -4.62
N SER A 147 -15.20 17.33 -4.85
CA SER A 147 -14.65 18.60 -5.32
C SER A 147 -15.29 19.00 -6.66
N ARG A 148 -15.46 20.30 -6.91
CA ARG A 148 -16.11 20.81 -8.13
C ARG A 148 -15.45 20.33 -9.44
N ASP A 149 -14.15 20.06 -9.41
CA ASP A 149 -13.36 19.51 -10.53
C ASP A 149 -13.47 17.97 -10.67
N ARG A 150 -14.20 17.30 -9.76
CA ARG A 150 -14.42 15.85 -9.67
C ARG A 150 -13.15 14.99 -9.49
N ARG A 151 -12.01 15.62 -9.18
CA ARG A 151 -10.74 14.92 -8.92
C ARG A 151 -10.70 14.26 -7.55
N SER A 152 -11.43 14.81 -6.58
CA SER A 152 -11.58 14.26 -5.24
C SER A 152 -13.05 14.04 -4.88
N ALA A 153 -13.33 12.99 -4.14
CA ALA A 153 -14.64 12.66 -3.61
C ALA A 153 -14.51 11.85 -2.32
N ILE A 154 -15.56 11.91 -1.50
CA ILE A 154 -15.76 11.07 -0.32
C ILE A 154 -17.22 10.59 -0.27
N GLY A 155 -17.39 9.27 -0.07
CA GLY A 155 -18.67 8.61 0.16
C GLY A 155 -18.70 8.00 1.56
N LEU A 156 -19.89 7.96 2.18
CA LEU A 156 -20.11 7.28 3.45
C LEU A 156 -20.58 5.85 3.18
N LEU A 157 -20.02 4.86 3.87
CA LEU A 157 -20.35 3.44 3.73
C LEU A 157 -21.19 2.92 4.91
N ASP A 158 -20.96 3.47 6.10
CA ASP A 158 -21.71 3.30 7.35
C ASP A 158 -21.35 4.46 8.31
N ASP A 159 -21.87 4.45 9.53
CA ASP A 159 -21.70 5.52 10.53
C ASP A 159 -20.23 5.79 10.93
N ARG A 160 -19.30 4.87 10.63
CA ARG A 160 -17.87 4.99 10.97
C ARG A 160 -16.95 4.89 9.77
N THR A 161 -17.41 4.34 8.65
CA THR A 161 -16.59 4.03 7.48
C THR A 161 -16.89 4.97 6.31
N VAL A 162 -15.85 5.62 5.78
CA VAL A 162 -15.88 6.42 4.56
C VAL A 162 -14.94 5.85 3.52
N VAL A 163 -15.16 6.20 2.26
CA VAL A 163 -14.25 5.96 1.13
C VAL A 163 -13.96 7.28 0.44
N THR A 164 -12.68 7.61 0.24
CA THR A 164 -12.22 8.82 -0.45
C THR A 164 -11.24 8.48 -1.58
N GLY A 165 -11.20 9.32 -2.62
CA GLY A 165 -10.41 9.07 -3.84
C GLY A 165 -10.92 9.92 -5.00
N SER A 166 -10.74 9.49 -6.25
CA SER A 166 -11.48 10.09 -7.38
C SER A 166 -12.95 9.70 -7.36
N VAL A 167 -13.87 10.48 -7.96
CA VAL A 167 -15.31 10.13 -8.07
C VAL A 167 -15.50 8.70 -8.59
N ARG A 168 -14.73 8.30 -9.61
CA ARG A 168 -14.77 6.94 -10.17
C ARG A 168 -14.32 5.88 -9.16
N THR A 169 -13.22 6.15 -8.43
CA THR A 169 -12.67 5.22 -7.42
C THR A 169 -13.63 5.00 -6.26
N VAL A 170 -14.29 6.08 -5.81
CA VAL A 170 -15.30 6.05 -4.76
C VAL A 170 -16.52 5.24 -5.23
N ALA A 171 -17.05 5.53 -6.42
CA ALA A 171 -18.20 4.82 -6.97
C ALA A 171 -17.92 3.32 -7.21
N GLU A 172 -16.75 2.95 -7.75
CA GLU A 172 -16.39 1.53 -7.97
C GLU A 172 -16.30 0.74 -6.64
N ALA A 173 -15.78 1.33 -5.57
CA ALA A 173 -15.72 0.66 -4.27
C ALA A 173 -17.08 0.59 -3.56
N MET A 174 -17.92 1.63 -3.66
CA MET A 174 -19.30 1.55 -3.17
C MET A 174 -20.10 0.48 -3.94
N ALA A 175 -19.90 0.36 -5.26
CA ALA A 175 -20.51 -0.70 -6.06
C ALA A 175 -20.04 -2.09 -5.62
N ALA A 176 -18.74 -2.28 -5.34
CA ALA A 176 -18.18 -3.56 -4.90
C ALA A 176 -18.75 -3.99 -3.53
N ARG A 177 -18.77 -3.09 -2.53
CA ARG A 177 -19.38 -3.34 -1.21
C ARG A 177 -20.90 -3.59 -1.29
N SER A 178 -21.59 -3.05 -2.31
CA SER A 178 -23.00 -3.35 -2.59
C SER A 178 -23.22 -4.58 -3.48
N SER A 179 -22.18 -5.36 -3.81
CA SER A 179 -22.22 -6.52 -4.71
C SER A 179 -22.77 -6.21 -6.11
N LEU A 180 -22.64 -4.96 -6.58
CA LEU A 180 -23.08 -4.50 -7.90
C LEU A 180 -21.99 -4.64 -8.98
N VAL A 181 -20.74 -4.85 -8.58
CA VAL A 181 -19.61 -5.20 -9.45
C VAL A 181 -18.73 -6.26 -8.78
N PRO A 182 -17.97 -7.07 -9.55
CA PRO A 182 -17.04 -8.06 -9.01
C PRO A 182 -16.06 -7.49 -7.96
N ALA A 183 -15.90 -8.22 -6.87
CA ALA A 183 -15.06 -7.86 -5.73
C ALA A 183 -13.65 -8.45 -5.86
N LEU A 184 -12.66 -7.80 -5.25
CA LEU A 184 -11.24 -8.10 -5.43
C LEU A 184 -10.84 -9.54 -5.05
N ILE A 185 -11.59 -10.18 -4.15
CA ILE A 185 -11.48 -11.60 -3.78
C ILE A 185 -11.60 -12.55 -5.00
N GLU A 186 -12.19 -12.10 -6.10
CA GLU A 186 -12.29 -12.88 -7.36
C GLU A 186 -10.96 -12.90 -8.14
N ARG A 187 -9.97 -12.07 -7.78
CA ARG A 187 -8.62 -12.14 -8.36
C ARG A 187 -7.81 -13.24 -7.69
N ALA A 188 -7.70 -14.40 -8.34
CA ALA A 188 -7.10 -15.62 -7.79
C ALA A 188 -5.73 -15.42 -7.11
N SER A 189 -4.78 -14.69 -7.72
CA SER A 189 -3.44 -14.47 -7.16
C SER A 189 -3.51 -13.69 -5.82
N ILE A 190 -4.33 -12.64 -5.77
CA ILE A 190 -4.58 -11.88 -4.55
C ILE A 190 -5.28 -12.75 -3.50
N ALA A 191 -6.30 -13.52 -3.89
CA ALA A 191 -7.07 -14.39 -3.00
C ALA A 191 -6.23 -15.55 -2.40
N GLU A 192 -5.27 -16.09 -3.13
CA GLU A 192 -4.35 -17.14 -2.66
C GLU A 192 -3.29 -16.58 -1.70
N LEU A 193 -2.73 -15.41 -2.00
CA LEU A 193 -1.65 -14.82 -1.21
C LEU A 193 -2.16 -14.10 0.05
N TRP A 194 -3.32 -13.44 -0.01
CA TRP A 194 -3.84 -12.61 1.09
C TRP A 194 -3.99 -13.33 2.44
N PRO A 195 -4.51 -14.57 2.55
CA PRO A 195 -4.63 -15.29 3.83
C PRO A 195 -3.30 -15.63 4.51
N ARG A 196 -2.18 -15.56 3.78
CA ARG A 196 -0.81 -15.63 4.33
C ARG A 196 -0.38 -14.27 4.87
N LEU A 197 -0.67 -13.20 4.14
CA LEU A 197 -0.29 -11.82 4.48
C LEU A 197 -1.07 -11.24 5.67
N SER A 198 -2.40 -11.31 5.63
CA SER A 198 -3.29 -10.58 6.53
C SER A 198 -3.49 -11.24 7.91
N ARG A 199 -3.09 -12.50 8.06
CA ARG A 199 -3.21 -13.28 9.30
C ARG A 199 -2.37 -12.67 10.42
N ASN A 200 -3.01 -12.26 11.51
CA ASN A 200 -2.39 -11.59 12.66
C ASN A 200 -1.49 -10.41 12.25
N ALA A 201 -1.82 -9.75 11.14
CA ALA A 201 -0.96 -8.74 10.57
C ALA A 201 -0.93 -7.48 11.45
N ALA A 202 0.27 -6.91 11.57
CA ALA A 202 0.43 -5.48 11.47
C ALA A 202 0.12 -5.04 10.01
N VAL A 203 0.99 -4.28 9.34
CA VAL A 203 0.74 -3.88 7.95
C VAL A 203 0.59 -5.12 7.06
N ALA A 204 -0.41 -5.14 6.15
CA ALA A 204 -0.56 -6.16 5.13
C ALA A 204 -0.83 -5.50 3.77
N ALA A 205 -0.02 -5.82 2.76
CA ALA A 205 -0.17 -5.30 1.40
C ALA A 205 0.07 -6.38 0.34
N VAL A 206 -0.63 -6.25 -0.78
CA VAL A 206 -0.55 -7.16 -1.94
C VAL A 206 -0.58 -6.36 -3.23
N LEU A 207 0.17 -6.78 -4.23
CA LEU A 207 0.20 -6.20 -5.58
C LEU A 207 0.13 -7.34 -6.60
N GLU A 208 -0.80 -7.27 -7.54
CA GLU A 208 -0.80 -8.09 -8.75
C GLU A 208 -0.39 -7.19 -9.93
N PRO A 209 0.91 -7.06 -10.25
CA PRO A 209 1.39 -6.08 -11.22
C PRO A 209 1.14 -6.57 -12.66
N PRO A 210 0.45 -5.77 -13.50
CA PRO A 210 0.50 -5.93 -14.96
C PRO A 210 1.94 -5.98 -15.47
N GLU A 211 2.17 -6.60 -16.62
CA GLU A 211 3.52 -6.82 -17.17
C GLU A 211 4.31 -5.52 -17.35
N HIS A 212 3.67 -4.49 -17.94
CA HIS A 212 4.26 -3.16 -18.07
C HIS A 212 4.54 -2.45 -16.72
N TRP A 213 3.92 -2.88 -15.60
CA TRP A 213 4.30 -2.39 -14.27
C TRP A 213 5.58 -3.05 -13.77
N LYS A 214 5.89 -4.28 -14.20
CA LYS A 214 7.15 -4.97 -13.86
C LYS A 214 8.31 -4.31 -14.60
N GLU A 215 8.15 -4.09 -15.91
CA GLU A 215 9.12 -3.30 -16.70
C GLU A 215 9.30 -1.90 -16.12
N ALA A 216 8.20 -1.23 -15.74
CA ALA A 216 8.27 0.04 -15.03
C ALA A 216 9.07 -0.10 -13.73
N LEU A 217 8.73 -1.06 -12.85
CA LEU A 217 9.42 -1.34 -11.57
C LEU A 217 10.90 -1.75 -11.71
N GLU A 218 11.32 -2.29 -12.85
CA GLU A 218 12.72 -2.64 -13.14
C GLU A 218 13.51 -1.46 -13.72
N SER A 219 12.91 -0.70 -14.65
CA SER A 219 13.46 0.56 -15.16
C SER A 219 13.49 1.66 -14.10
N VAL A 220 12.56 1.60 -13.16
CA VAL A 220 12.62 2.16 -11.79
C VAL A 220 13.90 1.65 -11.16
N ALA A 221 13.99 0.36 -10.80
CA ALA A 221 14.99 -0.15 -9.87
C ALA A 221 16.46 -0.08 -10.36
N GLY A 222 16.71 0.46 -11.57
CA GLY A 222 18.04 0.57 -12.16
C GLY A 222 18.64 -0.79 -12.46
N LEU A 223 17.78 -1.81 -12.51
CA LEU A 223 18.11 -3.17 -12.84
C LEU A 223 18.07 -3.30 -14.36
N GLU A 224 19.00 -4.05 -14.92
CA GLU A 224 18.88 -4.47 -16.30
C GLU A 224 17.71 -5.46 -16.42
N PRO A 225 16.85 -5.36 -17.44
CA PRO A 225 15.71 -6.26 -17.62
C PRO A 225 16.13 -7.73 -17.55
N GLY A 226 15.41 -8.53 -16.75
CA GLY A 226 15.74 -9.95 -16.54
C GLY A 226 16.91 -10.22 -15.57
N ARG A 227 17.49 -9.21 -14.91
CA ARG A 227 18.34 -9.38 -13.72
C ARG A 227 17.58 -9.19 -12.40
N SER A 228 16.28 -8.94 -12.49
CA SER A 228 15.37 -8.67 -11.39
C SER A 228 14.94 -9.93 -10.63
N VAL A 229 14.78 -9.79 -9.31
CA VAL A 229 14.11 -10.78 -8.45
C VAL A 229 12.59 -10.85 -8.66
N LEU A 230 12.04 -9.99 -9.53
CA LEU A 230 10.65 -9.97 -9.96
C LEU A 230 10.42 -10.70 -11.31
N GLU A 231 11.46 -11.29 -11.92
CA GLU A 231 11.31 -12.13 -13.11
C GLU A 231 10.26 -13.22 -12.86
N GLY A 232 9.20 -13.27 -13.67
CA GLY A 232 8.12 -14.23 -13.50
C GLY A 232 7.19 -13.99 -12.31
N ALA A 233 7.24 -12.81 -11.67
CA ALA A 233 6.30 -12.44 -10.60
C ALA A 233 4.85 -12.39 -11.10
N ARG A 234 3.95 -13.05 -10.37
CA ARG A 234 2.50 -13.01 -10.51
C ARG A 234 1.86 -12.06 -9.52
N ALA A 235 2.26 -12.15 -8.26
CA ALA A 235 1.86 -11.22 -7.20
C ALA A 235 3.02 -10.98 -6.24
N LEU A 236 3.10 -9.76 -5.69
CA LEU A 236 3.98 -9.40 -4.60
C LEU A 236 3.14 -9.26 -3.33
N GLY A 237 3.71 -9.62 -2.19
CA GLY A 237 3.08 -9.51 -0.88
C GLY A 237 4.01 -8.94 0.16
N PHE A 238 3.44 -8.28 1.15
CA PHE A 238 4.14 -7.67 2.27
C PHE A 238 3.31 -7.82 3.53
N ALA A 239 3.93 -8.28 4.61
CA ALA A 239 3.33 -8.37 5.92
C ALA A 239 4.32 -7.91 7.00
N ILE A 240 3.84 -7.18 8.00
CA ILE A 240 4.51 -7.08 9.30
C ILE A 240 3.59 -7.82 10.27
N ARG A 241 4.11 -8.53 11.28
CA ARG A 241 3.25 -9.25 12.24
C ARG A 241 2.91 -8.43 13.47
N SER A 242 1.81 -8.81 14.12
CA SER A 242 1.41 -8.19 15.38
C SER A 242 2.44 -8.47 16.48
N GLY A 243 2.92 -7.41 17.16
CA GLY A 243 3.95 -7.53 18.20
C GLY A 243 5.38 -7.67 17.67
N SER A 244 5.61 -7.78 16.35
CA SER A 244 6.95 -7.90 15.77
C SER A 244 7.91 -6.79 16.21
N GLU A 245 9.03 -7.17 16.81
CA GLU A 245 10.04 -6.23 17.31
C GLU A 245 10.87 -5.64 16.16
N GLY A 246 11.26 -6.48 15.20
CA GLY A 246 12.04 -6.07 14.02
C GLY A 246 11.59 -6.70 12.69
N ALA A 247 10.98 -7.88 12.69
CA ALA A 247 10.72 -8.64 11.46
C ALA A 247 9.61 -8.06 10.56
N VAL A 248 9.93 -7.98 9.27
CA VAL A 248 9.07 -7.62 8.13
C VAL A 248 9.16 -8.73 7.08
N GLU A 249 8.03 -9.23 6.60
CA GLU A 249 7.92 -10.39 5.71
C GLU A 249 7.48 -9.97 4.30
N GLY A 250 8.39 -10.04 3.33
CA GLY A 250 8.10 -9.94 1.90
C GLY A 250 7.80 -11.31 1.29
N TYR A 251 6.94 -11.31 0.27
CA TYR A 251 6.54 -12.48 -0.50
C TYR A 251 6.56 -12.16 -1.99
N VAL A 252 7.05 -13.08 -2.83
CA VAL A 252 6.91 -13.03 -4.29
C VAL A 252 6.30 -14.34 -4.75
N GLU A 253 5.05 -14.28 -5.21
CA GLU A 253 4.38 -15.36 -5.90
C GLU A 253 4.90 -15.41 -7.34
N LEU A 254 5.50 -16.53 -7.74
CA LEU A 254 6.12 -16.70 -9.05
C LEU A 254 5.31 -17.67 -9.91
N VAL A 255 5.59 -17.65 -11.22
CA VAL A 255 4.97 -18.55 -12.21
C VAL A 255 5.24 -20.03 -11.90
N ASP A 256 6.44 -20.38 -11.43
CA ASP A 256 6.86 -21.75 -11.17
C ASP A 256 7.96 -21.85 -10.09
N ALA A 257 8.27 -23.09 -9.68
CA ALA A 257 9.20 -23.40 -8.60
C ALA A 257 10.69 -23.45 -8.99
N GLU A 258 11.03 -23.39 -10.28
CA GLU A 258 12.41 -23.16 -10.74
C GLU A 258 12.73 -21.67 -10.74
N THR A 259 11.84 -20.85 -11.29
CA THR A 259 11.91 -19.38 -11.24
C THR A 259 12.01 -18.88 -9.79
N ALA A 260 11.31 -19.53 -8.84
CA ALA A 260 11.50 -19.29 -7.40
C ALA A 260 12.93 -19.54 -6.90
N ARG A 261 13.56 -20.65 -7.30
CA ARG A 261 14.95 -20.96 -6.93
C ARG A 261 15.96 -20.03 -7.62
N ARG A 262 15.73 -19.64 -8.88
CA ARG A 262 16.56 -18.64 -9.58
C ARG A 262 16.50 -17.27 -8.90
N ASN A 263 15.31 -16.81 -8.49
CA ASN A 263 15.14 -15.53 -7.81
C ASN A 263 15.62 -15.56 -6.35
N ALA A 264 15.57 -16.71 -5.67
CA ALA A 264 16.22 -16.89 -4.37
C ALA A 264 17.74 -16.70 -4.46
N ALA A 265 18.42 -17.42 -5.36
CA ALA A 265 19.87 -17.28 -5.54
C ALA A 265 20.30 -15.85 -5.95
N ARG A 266 19.45 -15.13 -6.71
CA ARG A 266 19.65 -13.69 -6.99
C ARG A 266 19.54 -12.83 -5.74
N MET A 267 18.55 -13.10 -4.87
CA MET A 267 18.39 -12.39 -3.60
C MET A 267 19.51 -12.71 -2.61
N GLU A 268 19.95 -13.97 -2.51
CA GLU A 268 21.13 -14.38 -1.71
C GLU A 268 22.38 -13.60 -2.14
N ALA A 269 22.60 -13.44 -3.46
CA ALA A 269 23.67 -12.61 -3.98
C ALA A 269 23.51 -11.12 -3.59
N TRP A 270 22.29 -10.56 -3.66
CA TRP A 270 22.03 -9.17 -3.22
C TRP A 270 22.11 -8.97 -1.70
N ILE A 271 21.91 -10.00 -0.89
CA ILE A 271 22.13 -9.95 0.57
C ILE A 271 23.65 -9.83 0.85
N GLY A 272 24.47 -10.59 0.12
CA GLY A 272 25.94 -10.49 0.20
C GLY A 272 26.48 -9.17 -0.37
N ASP A 273 25.97 -8.74 -1.53
CA ASP A 273 26.37 -7.51 -2.21
C ASP A 273 25.14 -6.77 -2.81
N PRO A 274 24.49 -5.88 -2.03
CA PRO A 274 23.34 -5.10 -2.48
C PRO A 274 23.66 -4.28 -3.74
N PRO A 275 22.75 -4.21 -4.73
CA PRO A 275 22.95 -3.40 -5.91
C PRO A 275 23.25 -1.94 -5.56
N ALA A 276 24.20 -1.31 -6.26
CA ALA A 276 24.62 0.07 -5.99
C ALA A 276 23.53 1.14 -6.23
N SER A 277 22.33 0.76 -6.70
CA SER A 277 21.12 1.58 -6.73
C SER A 277 20.34 1.59 -5.40
N VAL A 278 20.72 0.76 -4.43
CA VAL A 278 20.10 0.65 -3.10
C VAL A 278 20.94 1.43 -2.09
N GLU A 279 20.51 2.66 -1.78
CA GLU A 279 21.20 3.55 -0.84
C GLU A 279 20.93 3.18 0.64
N PRO A 280 21.81 3.52 1.59
CA PRO A 280 21.55 3.38 3.02
C PRO A 280 20.28 4.15 3.47
N PRO A 281 19.51 3.66 4.45
CA PRO A 281 19.73 2.44 5.23
C PRO A 281 19.27 1.14 4.54
N TRP A 282 18.72 1.21 3.31
CA TRP A 282 18.10 0.06 2.64
C TRP A 282 19.12 -1.01 2.25
N SER A 283 20.34 -0.61 1.91
CA SER A 283 21.50 -1.51 1.71
C SER A 283 21.74 -2.37 2.94
N ASP A 284 21.65 -1.76 4.12
CA ASP A 284 22.10 -2.35 5.37
C ASP A 284 21.00 -3.27 5.94
N LEU A 285 19.74 -2.93 5.71
CA LEU A 285 18.60 -3.83 5.89
C LEU A 285 18.68 -5.05 4.97
N MET A 286 19.05 -4.86 3.70
CA MET A 286 19.17 -5.96 2.73
C MET A 286 20.27 -6.95 3.14
N ARG A 287 21.39 -6.48 3.70
CA ARG A 287 22.46 -7.32 4.27
C ARG A 287 22.02 -8.18 5.48
N HIS A 288 20.92 -7.83 6.13
CA HIS A 288 20.33 -8.60 7.24
C HIS A 288 19.06 -9.37 6.81
N ALA A 289 18.75 -9.42 5.50
CA ALA A 289 17.61 -10.19 5.03
C ALA A 289 17.90 -11.70 5.06
N THR A 290 16.85 -12.49 5.25
CA THR A 290 16.85 -13.93 5.00
C THR A 290 15.90 -14.24 3.86
N VAL A 291 16.17 -15.30 3.09
CA VAL A 291 15.35 -15.69 1.94
C VAL A 291 15.13 -17.20 1.92
N GLU A 292 13.92 -17.62 1.54
CA GLU A 292 13.46 -19.01 1.55
C GLU A 292 12.54 -19.27 0.35
N THR A 293 12.43 -20.54 -0.09
CA THR A 293 11.48 -20.94 -1.15
C THR A 293 10.51 -22.00 -0.68
N GLU A 294 9.22 -21.80 -0.97
CA GLU A 294 8.13 -22.75 -0.73
C GLU A 294 7.41 -23.02 -2.06
N GLY A 295 7.91 -23.99 -2.82
CA GLY A 295 7.40 -24.27 -4.17
C GLY A 295 7.56 -23.06 -5.09
N ARG A 296 6.44 -22.45 -5.49
CA ARG A 296 6.37 -21.25 -6.35
C ARG A 296 6.43 -19.91 -5.59
N MET A 297 6.63 -19.96 -4.27
CA MET A 297 6.70 -18.79 -3.40
C MET A 297 8.15 -18.51 -3.00
N LEU A 298 8.57 -17.24 -3.12
CA LEU A 298 9.77 -16.72 -2.49
C LEU A 298 9.35 -15.95 -1.23
N ARG A 299 9.88 -16.30 -0.05
CA ARG A 299 9.75 -15.53 1.19
C ARG A 299 11.05 -14.78 1.45
N ILE A 300 10.95 -13.52 1.85
CA ILE A 300 12.06 -12.66 2.24
C ILE A 300 11.73 -12.09 3.62
N ASN A 301 12.57 -12.26 4.63
CA ASN A 301 12.36 -11.63 5.94
C ASN A 301 13.45 -10.57 6.17
N LEU A 302 13.06 -9.33 6.44
CA LEU A 302 13.92 -8.18 6.72
C LEU A 302 13.81 -7.83 8.21
N ASP A 303 14.95 -7.57 8.88
CA ASP A 303 14.94 -6.99 10.23
C ASP A 303 15.07 -5.46 10.15
N VAL A 304 14.01 -4.73 10.47
CA VAL A 304 13.97 -3.26 10.51
C VAL A 304 14.19 -2.68 11.90
N SER A 305 14.60 -3.48 12.89
CA SER A 305 14.96 -3.03 14.25
C SER A 305 15.91 -1.83 14.22
N ASN A 306 16.93 -1.89 13.37
CA ASN A 306 17.97 -0.87 13.23
C ASN A 306 17.47 0.49 12.68
N LEU A 307 16.33 0.54 11.97
CA LEU A 307 15.73 1.82 11.52
C LEU A 307 15.28 2.71 12.69
N ALA A 308 15.11 2.17 13.89
CA ALA A 308 14.75 2.95 15.06
C ALA A 308 15.93 3.76 15.61
N GLY A 309 17.18 3.32 15.39
CA GLY A 309 18.39 3.92 15.95
C GLY A 309 19.15 4.89 15.03
N SER A 310 18.82 4.95 13.75
CA SER A 310 19.48 5.82 12.75
C SER A 310 18.86 7.23 12.69
N ARG A 311 18.73 7.91 13.83
CA ARG A 311 18.03 9.19 14.00
C ARG A 311 18.69 10.11 15.03
#